data_AF-A0A351JWW4-F1
#
_entry.id   AF-A0A351JWW4-F1
#
_cell.length_a   1.000
_cell.length_b   1.000
_cell.length_c   1.000
_cell.angle_alpha   90.00
_cell.angle_beta   90.00
_cell.angle_gamma   90.00
#
_symmetry.space_group_name_H-M   'P 1'
#
loop_
_entity.id
_entity.type
_entity.pdbx_description
1 polymer ?
#
loop_
_entity_poly.entity_id
_entity_poly.type
_entity_poly.pdbx_seq_one_letter_code
_entity_poly.pdbx_strand_id
1 'polypeptide(L)'
;MERTPAGPRRRVAVVEDGELVEMHFDTTARRALVGNIYKGKVETVLPGMGAAFVNVGEKKALFLSEHEINDPLLTAKRFEPRKGHAPIQEVLRSGDAVVIQVRREGVGKKNPQGTTKISLPGRYWVYLPTEDRVGISRRAGDRDTATRLRQVAYELKGEKEGLIGRTAAFGAPREDLERDFRHLQAMWKEVQELAENASPPRLLHEPLDLTRTLIRDRFLESVGSLIVDDEEQHKEILDFLGHLHLAGLRRRVRLYRGTVPLFVRYDLERQLREALQHKILLKGGGFLVVHETEALTAIDVNTGSDVRHRNQDAAILNTNLEAAKEIPRILRLRKISGIIVVDLVDMESDADEQKVVVRLQAELKKDRVPADFIDITRLGLVEITRRREGESLAVMIEGIAED
;
A
#
# COMPACT_ATOMS: atom_id res chain seq x y z
N MET A 1 -17.08 -6.90 1.40
CA MET A 1 -16.54 -6.81 2.77
C MET A 1 -17.44 -7.66 3.63
N GLU A 2 -16.86 -8.56 4.43
CA GLU A 2 -17.58 -9.55 5.24
C GLU A 2 -17.15 -9.50 6.71
N ARG A 3 -18.11 -9.70 7.62
CA ARG A 3 -17.90 -9.85 9.06
C ARG A 3 -17.91 -11.31 9.47
N THR A 4 -16.88 -11.77 10.17
CA THR A 4 -16.76 -13.16 10.64
C THR A 4 -17.26 -13.32 12.09
N PRO A 5 -17.96 -14.42 12.46
CA PRO A 5 -18.48 -14.62 13.82
C PRO A 5 -17.42 -14.99 14.90
N ALA A 6 -16.25 -15.51 14.51
CA ALA A 6 -15.09 -15.81 15.38
C ALA A 6 -13.79 -15.53 14.59
N GLY A 7 -12.79 -14.87 15.20
CA GLY A 7 -11.59 -14.38 14.48
C GLY A 7 -11.81 -13.09 13.69
N PRO A 8 -10.77 -12.39 13.19
CA PRO A 8 -10.75 -10.94 13.02
C PRO A 8 -11.91 -10.42 12.19
N ARG A 9 -12.60 -9.43 12.75
CA ARG A 9 -13.99 -9.12 12.43
C ARG A 9 -14.24 -8.57 11.02
N ARG A 10 -13.23 -8.29 10.18
CA ARG A 10 -13.45 -7.68 8.85
C ARG A 10 -12.50 -8.21 7.78
N ARG A 11 -13.10 -8.66 6.67
CA ARG A 11 -12.44 -9.17 5.46
C ARG A 11 -12.76 -8.28 4.26
N VAL A 12 -11.75 -7.78 3.57
CA VAL A 12 -11.91 -6.97 2.35
C VAL A 12 -11.21 -7.64 1.18
N ALA A 13 -11.97 -7.97 0.14
CA ALA A 13 -11.48 -8.52 -1.11
C ALA A 13 -11.54 -7.46 -2.21
N VAL A 14 -10.52 -7.42 -3.05
CA VAL A 14 -10.54 -6.66 -4.32
C VAL A 14 -10.66 -7.67 -5.46
N VAL A 15 -11.64 -7.45 -6.33
CA VAL A 15 -11.98 -8.34 -7.44
C VAL A 15 -11.88 -7.57 -8.75
N GLU A 16 -11.16 -8.12 -9.72
CA GLU A 16 -11.02 -7.59 -11.08
C GLU A 16 -11.50 -8.66 -12.06
N ASP A 17 -12.44 -8.33 -12.95
CA ASP A 17 -13.01 -9.26 -13.94
C ASP A 17 -13.51 -10.60 -13.37
N GLY A 18 -14.01 -10.60 -12.12
CA GLY A 18 -14.49 -11.80 -11.42
C GLY A 18 -13.40 -12.60 -10.69
N GLU A 19 -12.14 -12.19 -10.83
CA GLU A 19 -11.00 -12.84 -10.18
C GLU A 19 -10.57 -12.06 -8.92
N LEU A 20 -10.33 -12.77 -7.83
CA LEU A 20 -9.77 -12.25 -6.60
C LEU A 20 -8.31 -11.86 -6.84
N VAL A 21 -7.98 -10.58 -6.64
CA VAL A 21 -6.63 -10.05 -6.88
C VAL A 21 -5.91 -9.61 -5.61
N GLU A 22 -6.65 -9.20 -4.58
CA GLU A 22 -6.08 -8.80 -3.29
C GLU A 22 -7.03 -9.19 -2.16
N MET A 23 -6.44 -9.57 -1.02
CA MET A 23 -7.16 -9.90 0.20
C MET A 23 -6.55 -9.13 1.38
N HIS A 24 -7.41 -8.49 2.17
CA HIS A 24 -7.04 -7.69 3.32
C HIS A 24 -7.85 -8.14 4.54
N PHE A 25 -7.17 -8.26 5.68
CA PHE A 25 -7.75 -8.69 6.95
C PHE A 25 -7.52 -7.61 8.00
N ASP A 26 -8.56 -7.27 8.74
CA ASP A 26 -8.49 -6.31 9.85
C ASP A 26 -8.24 -7.07 11.16
N THR A 27 -6.97 -7.29 11.52
CA THR A 27 -6.62 -7.99 12.76
C THR A 27 -6.76 -7.05 13.96
N THR A 28 -7.78 -7.30 14.79
CA THR A 28 -8.06 -6.52 16.01
C THR A 28 -6.95 -6.57 17.08
N ALA A 29 -5.96 -7.46 16.94
CA ALA A 29 -4.98 -7.75 17.99
C ALA A 29 -3.83 -6.71 18.12
N ARG A 30 -3.61 -5.85 17.12
CA ARG A 30 -2.64 -4.75 17.22
C ARG A 30 -3.23 -3.48 16.64
N ARG A 31 -3.43 -2.46 17.49
CA ARG A 31 -3.50 -1.07 17.01
C ARG A 31 -2.22 -0.82 16.21
N ALA A 32 -2.36 -0.67 14.90
CA ALA A 32 -1.23 -0.32 14.04
C ALA A 32 -0.69 1.03 14.53
N LEU A 33 0.55 1.04 15.02
CA LEU A 33 1.15 2.27 15.52
C LEU A 33 1.56 3.17 14.34
N VAL A 34 1.80 2.58 13.18
CA VAL A 34 2.25 3.27 11.97
C VAL A 34 1.25 4.35 11.57
N GLY A 35 1.76 5.56 11.35
CA GLY A 35 0.97 6.72 10.95
C GLY A 35 0.47 7.57 12.13
N ASN A 36 0.41 7.01 13.35
CA ASN A 36 0.04 7.78 14.53
C ASN A 36 0.99 8.97 14.74
N ILE A 37 0.44 10.11 15.13
CA ILE A 37 1.20 11.31 15.47
C ILE A 37 1.07 11.55 16.96
N TYR A 38 2.21 11.76 17.62
CA TYR A 38 2.31 11.99 19.05
C TYR A 38 3.02 13.30 19.35
N LYS A 39 2.70 13.90 20.50
CA LYS A 39 3.61 14.79 21.21
C LYS A 39 4.43 13.93 22.16
N GLY A 40 5.70 13.73 21.85
CA GLY A 40 6.64 12.94 22.64
C GLY A 40 7.63 13.79 23.42
N LYS A 41 8.35 13.15 24.33
CA LYS A 41 9.46 13.74 25.09
C LYS A 41 10.76 13.03 24.74
N VAL A 42 11.79 13.78 24.37
CA VAL A 42 13.13 13.23 24.11
C VAL A 42 13.70 12.71 25.43
N GLU A 43 13.93 11.40 25.54
CA GLU A 43 14.53 10.79 26.72
C GLU A 43 16.05 10.87 26.66
N THR A 44 16.61 10.49 25.52
CA THR A 44 18.06 10.38 25.35
C THR A 44 18.45 10.75 23.93
N VAL A 45 19.56 11.48 23.81
CA VAL A 45 20.20 11.80 22.54
C VAL A 45 21.52 11.04 22.48
N LEU A 46 21.76 10.36 21.36
CA LEU A 46 22.93 9.51 21.13
C LEU A 46 23.71 10.03 19.91
N PRO A 47 24.67 10.95 20.12
CA PRO A 47 25.46 11.55 19.04
C PRO A 47 26.18 10.52 18.17
N GLY A 48 26.78 9.50 18.80
CA GLY A 48 27.52 8.45 18.09
C GLY A 48 26.65 7.57 17.17
N MET A 49 25.33 7.63 17.31
CA MET A 49 24.38 6.93 16.44
C MET A 49 23.58 7.88 15.53
N GLY A 50 23.79 9.20 15.64
CA GLY A 50 22.99 10.20 14.90
C GLY A 50 21.50 10.09 15.20
N ALA A 51 21.13 9.81 16.45
CA ALA A 51 19.75 9.48 16.82
C ALA A 51 19.33 9.93 18.22
N ALA A 52 18.02 9.96 18.45
CA ALA A 52 17.40 10.20 19.74
C ALA A 52 16.28 9.18 20.02
N PHE A 53 16.03 8.89 21.30
CA PHE A 53 14.87 8.13 21.75
C PHE A 53 13.79 9.07 22.26
N VAL A 54 12.58 8.93 21.73
CA VAL A 54 11.44 9.78 22.05
C VAL A 54 10.35 8.93 22.70
N ASN A 55 10.01 9.24 23.94
CA ASN A 55 8.91 8.63 24.65
C ASN A 55 7.57 9.20 24.16
N VAL A 56 6.69 8.30 23.72
CA VAL A 56 5.35 8.62 23.23
C VAL A 56 4.24 7.93 24.01
N GLY A 57 4.57 7.33 25.18
CA GLY A 57 3.61 6.62 26.02
C GLY A 57 3.35 5.16 25.60
N GLU A 58 4.01 4.71 24.54
CA GLU A 58 3.98 3.32 24.07
C GLU A 58 5.00 2.44 24.81
N LYS A 59 4.88 1.11 24.66
CA LYS A 59 5.77 0.13 25.34
C LYS A 59 7.27 0.34 25.04
N LYS A 60 7.61 0.88 23.88
CA LYS A 60 8.98 1.21 23.47
C LYS A 60 9.04 2.66 22.98
N ALA A 61 10.08 3.38 23.36
CA ALA A 61 10.37 4.69 22.80
C ALA A 61 10.63 4.61 21.29
N LEU A 62 10.26 5.66 20.56
CA LEU A 62 10.55 5.78 19.14
C LEU A 62 12.02 6.12 18.92
N PHE A 63 12.65 5.41 17.99
CA PHE A 63 13.95 5.77 17.46
C PHE A 63 13.79 6.86 16.39
N LEU A 64 14.37 8.03 16.63
CA LEU A 64 14.37 9.17 15.71
C LEU A 64 15.79 9.40 15.19
N SER A 65 16.01 9.21 13.89
CA SER A 65 17.29 9.52 13.23
C SER A 65 17.38 11.01 12.88
N GLU A 66 18.58 11.56 12.86
CA GLU A 66 18.86 12.92 12.38
C GLU A 66 18.38 13.19 10.94
N HIS A 67 18.31 12.15 10.10
CA HIS A 67 17.77 12.27 8.73
C HIS A 67 16.24 12.42 8.67
N GLU A 68 15.58 12.14 9.79
CA GLU A 68 14.12 12.21 9.96
C GLU A 68 13.70 13.46 10.75
N ILE A 69 14.60 14.43 10.90
CA ILE A 69 14.32 15.76 11.44
C ILE A 69 13.79 16.67 10.31
N ASN A 70 12.69 17.35 10.57
CA ASN A 70 11.99 18.22 9.62
C ASN A 70 12.64 19.60 9.43
N ASP A 71 12.26 20.26 8.33
CA ASP A 71 12.78 21.57 7.94
C ASP A 71 12.62 22.65 9.03
N PRO A 72 11.47 22.77 9.74
CA PRO A 72 11.30 23.76 10.81
C PRO A 72 12.28 23.60 11.97
N LEU A 73 12.53 22.37 12.45
CA LEU A 73 13.46 22.11 13.56
C LEU A 73 14.91 22.42 13.16
N LEU A 74 15.30 22.07 11.93
CA LEU A 74 16.62 22.40 11.39
C LEU A 74 16.82 23.91 11.27
N THR A 75 15.83 24.60 10.69
CA THR A 75 15.89 26.04 10.47
C THR A 75 15.92 26.82 11.79
N ALA A 76 15.16 26.37 12.81
CA ALA A 76 15.18 26.97 14.15
C ALA A 76 16.57 26.91 14.81
N LYS A 77 17.41 25.97 14.37
CA LYS A 77 18.78 25.77 14.84
C LYS A 77 19.83 26.28 13.84
N ARG A 78 19.39 27.04 12.82
CA ARG A 78 20.21 27.66 11.77
C ARG A 78 20.90 26.66 10.84
N PHE A 79 20.37 25.45 10.72
CA PHE A 79 20.78 24.50 9.68
C PHE A 79 19.95 24.69 8.41
N GLU A 80 20.57 24.53 7.25
CA GLU A 80 19.90 24.53 5.95
C GLU A 80 19.40 23.10 5.63
N PRO A 81 18.07 22.85 5.53
CA PRO A 81 17.53 21.49 5.45
C PRO A 81 17.97 20.63 4.25
N ARG A 82 18.57 21.26 3.22
CA ARG A 82 18.99 20.60 1.97
C ARG A 82 20.50 20.64 1.70
N LYS A 83 21.31 21.22 2.60
CA LYS A 83 22.73 21.52 2.32
C LYS A 83 23.72 20.94 3.33
N GLY A 84 23.28 20.08 4.24
CA GLY A 84 24.22 19.41 5.14
C GLY A 84 23.58 18.42 6.10
N HIS A 85 24.46 17.73 6.81
CA HIS A 85 24.17 16.91 7.96
C HIS A 85 24.08 17.82 9.20
N ALA A 86 22.96 17.77 9.92
CA ALA A 86 22.81 18.45 11.20
C ALA A 86 22.94 17.41 12.31
N PRO A 87 24.00 17.46 13.14
CA PRO A 87 24.17 16.50 14.21
C PRO A 87 22.99 16.54 15.17
N ILE A 88 22.44 15.36 15.50
CA ILE A 88 21.22 15.25 16.32
C ILE A 88 21.28 16.08 17.62
N GLN A 89 22.45 16.16 18.27
CA GLN A 89 22.66 16.86 19.54
C GLN A 89 22.67 18.39 19.42
N GLU A 90 22.87 18.91 18.22
CA GLU A 90 22.75 20.35 17.96
C GLU A 90 21.28 20.74 17.74
N VAL A 91 20.44 19.77 17.39
CA VAL A 91 19.02 19.98 17.13
C VAL A 91 18.13 19.66 18.34
N LEU A 92 18.38 18.55 19.03
CA LEU A 92 17.55 18.04 20.13
C LEU A 92 18.35 17.87 21.42
N ARG A 93 17.67 18.06 22.55
CA ARG A 93 18.18 17.81 23.91
C ARG A 93 17.24 16.88 24.67
N SER A 94 17.79 16.18 25.67
CA SER A 94 16.95 15.43 26.60
C SER A 94 15.99 16.37 27.32
N GLY A 95 14.71 15.97 27.38
CA GLY A 95 13.63 16.77 27.93
C GLY A 95 12.82 17.53 26.89
N ASP A 96 13.33 17.74 25.66
CA ASP A 96 12.61 18.47 24.62
C ASP A 96 11.28 17.78 24.28
N ALA A 97 10.23 18.58 24.09
CA ALA A 97 8.97 18.11 23.55
C ALA A 97 8.99 18.18 22.02
N VAL A 98 8.57 17.11 21.35
CA VAL A 98 8.61 17.02 19.89
C VAL A 98 7.35 16.36 19.34
N VAL A 99 6.81 16.90 18.24
CA VAL A 99 5.76 16.24 17.47
C VAL A 99 6.40 15.22 16.53
N ILE A 100 5.99 13.96 16.63
CA ILE A 100 6.62 12.84 15.94
C ILE A 100 5.56 11.87 15.40
N GLN A 101 5.74 11.42 14.16
CA GLN A 101 4.90 10.41 13.51
C GLN A 101 5.62 9.06 13.51
N VAL A 102 4.89 7.98 13.79
CA VAL A 102 5.43 6.62 13.67
C VAL A 102 5.54 6.27 12.19
N ARG A 103 6.77 6.01 11.73
CA ARG A 103 7.07 5.69 10.34
C ARG A 103 7.09 4.18 10.07
N ARG A 104 7.63 3.41 11.01
CA ARG A 104 7.74 1.94 10.92
C ARG A 104 7.58 1.32 12.29
N GLU A 105 6.93 0.16 12.34
CA GLU A 105 6.91 -0.64 13.56
C GLU A 105 8.29 -1.25 13.85
N GLY A 106 8.53 -1.56 15.11
CA GLY A 106 9.73 -2.27 15.54
C GLY A 106 9.56 -3.77 15.30
N VAL A 107 10.48 -4.39 14.56
CA VAL A 107 10.49 -5.85 14.36
C VAL A 107 11.37 -6.51 15.43
N GLY A 108 10.80 -7.45 16.17
CA GLY A 108 11.48 -8.19 17.23
C GLY A 108 12.02 -7.29 18.35
N LYS A 109 13.34 -7.28 18.55
CA LYS A 109 13.99 -6.44 19.58
C LYS A 109 14.12 -4.97 19.15
N LYS A 110 14.04 -4.64 17.86
CA LYS A 110 14.22 -3.27 17.36
C LYS A 110 13.09 -2.35 17.85
N ASN A 111 13.42 -1.09 18.14
CA ASN A 111 12.45 -0.06 18.47
C ASN A 111 11.69 0.38 17.21
N PRO A 112 10.42 0.81 17.35
CA PRO A 112 9.72 1.49 16.27
C PRO A 112 10.46 2.77 15.85
N GLN A 113 10.38 3.11 14.56
CA GLN A 113 11.02 4.29 14.01
C GLN A 113 10.03 5.45 13.91
N GLY A 114 10.43 6.61 14.41
CA GLY A 114 9.68 7.85 14.29
C GLY A 114 10.30 8.82 13.28
N THR A 115 9.52 9.81 12.88
CA THR A 115 9.95 10.93 12.03
C THR A 115 9.24 12.20 12.44
N THR A 116 9.92 13.34 12.43
CA THR A 116 9.25 14.64 12.61
C THR A 116 8.78 15.23 11.28
N LYS A 117 9.10 14.57 10.16
CA LYS A 117 8.62 14.87 8.81
C LYS A 117 7.20 14.36 8.63
N ILE A 118 6.24 15.11 9.17
CA ILE A 118 4.84 14.70 9.22
C ILE A 118 4.27 14.54 7.82
N SER A 119 3.51 13.47 7.60
CA SER A 119 2.78 13.22 6.37
C SER A 119 1.34 12.82 6.64
N LEU A 120 0.41 13.47 5.93
CA LEU A 120 -1.03 13.31 6.07
C LEU A 120 -1.61 12.82 4.74
N PRO A 121 -1.91 11.52 4.60
CA PRO A 121 -2.42 10.96 3.35
C PRO A 121 -3.91 11.25 3.16
N GLY A 122 -4.23 12.13 2.21
CA GLY A 122 -5.56 12.34 1.65
C GLY A 122 -5.84 11.43 0.47
N ARG A 123 -6.96 11.66 -0.22
CA ARG A 123 -7.32 10.84 -1.38
C ARG A 123 -6.46 11.14 -2.60
N TYR A 124 -6.23 12.43 -2.86
CA TYR A 124 -5.51 12.91 -4.03
C TYR A 124 -4.11 13.38 -3.66
N TRP A 125 -3.94 13.95 -2.47
CA TRP A 125 -2.66 14.44 -1.97
C TRP A 125 -2.12 13.61 -0.82
N VAL A 126 -0.81 13.56 -0.68
CA VAL A 126 -0.17 13.42 0.64
C VAL A 126 0.35 14.80 1.00
N TYR A 127 -0.21 15.38 2.06
CA TYR A 127 0.19 16.69 2.55
C TYR A 127 1.36 16.56 3.52
N LEU A 128 2.35 17.44 3.36
CA LEU A 128 3.59 17.46 4.11
C LEU A 128 3.71 18.84 4.79
N PRO A 129 3.08 19.04 5.96
CA PRO A 129 3.05 20.34 6.60
C PRO A 129 4.42 20.84 7.08
N THR A 130 5.41 19.95 7.20
CA THR A 130 6.73 20.26 7.76
C THR A 130 7.89 20.06 6.78
N GLU A 131 7.60 19.84 5.50
CA GLU A 131 8.62 19.65 4.46
C GLU A 131 8.22 20.43 3.21
N ASP A 132 9.08 21.33 2.75
CA ASP A 132 8.85 22.01 1.48
C ASP A 132 9.21 21.08 0.32
N ARG A 133 8.26 20.40 -0.29
CA ARG A 133 8.48 19.65 -1.54
C ARG A 133 7.21 19.34 -2.30
N VAL A 134 7.30 19.35 -3.63
CA VAL A 134 6.24 18.85 -4.50
C VAL A 134 6.72 17.59 -5.22
N GLY A 135 5.93 16.52 -5.13
CA GLY A 135 6.20 15.27 -5.83
C GLY A 135 4.95 14.76 -6.54
N ILE A 136 5.09 14.02 -7.63
CA ILE A 136 3.97 13.34 -8.29
C ILE A 136 4.29 11.85 -8.34
N SER A 137 3.28 11.01 -8.10
CA SER A 137 3.39 9.55 -8.23
C SER A 137 4.01 9.18 -9.58
N ARG A 138 5.01 8.29 -9.54
CA ARG A 138 5.70 7.78 -10.74
C ARG A 138 4.79 6.99 -11.68
N ARG A 139 3.57 6.65 -11.24
CA ARG A 139 2.54 6.03 -12.08
C ARG A 139 1.84 7.00 -13.03
N ALA A 140 2.16 8.30 -12.99
CA ALA A 140 1.64 9.25 -13.97
C ALA A 140 2.05 8.78 -15.36
N GLY A 141 1.08 8.31 -16.15
CA GLY A 141 1.35 7.74 -17.47
C GLY A 141 1.76 8.79 -18.49
N ASP A 142 1.33 10.04 -18.30
CA ASP A 142 1.55 11.17 -19.20
C ASP A 142 2.22 12.36 -18.50
N ARG A 143 3.08 13.05 -19.24
CA ARG A 143 3.82 14.23 -18.76
C ARG A 143 2.89 15.41 -18.46
N ASP A 144 1.77 15.50 -19.16
CA ASP A 144 0.82 16.61 -19.07
C ASP A 144 0.07 16.57 -17.75
N THR A 145 -0.47 15.41 -17.37
CA THR A 145 -1.10 15.23 -16.05
C THR A 145 -0.13 15.52 -14.91
N ALA A 146 1.12 15.04 -14.99
CA ALA A 146 2.11 15.32 -13.97
C ALA A 146 2.42 16.82 -13.87
N THR A 147 2.45 17.54 -15.00
CA THR A 147 2.68 18.98 -15.04
C THR A 147 1.51 19.76 -14.47
N ARG A 148 0.28 19.42 -14.86
CA ARG A 148 -0.96 19.99 -14.30
C ARG A 148 -1.01 19.84 -12.79
N LEU A 149 -0.73 18.65 -12.26
CA LEU A 149 -0.76 18.41 -10.82
C LEU A 149 0.36 19.13 -10.08
N ARG A 150 1.57 19.22 -10.65
CA ARG A 150 2.62 20.04 -10.04
C ARG A 150 2.19 21.50 -9.94
N GLN A 151 1.60 22.05 -10.99
CA GLN A 151 1.11 23.43 -10.98
C GLN A 151 0.07 23.64 -9.88
N VAL A 152 -0.97 22.79 -9.83
CA VAL A 152 -1.99 22.87 -8.77
C VAL A 152 -1.37 22.73 -7.38
N ALA A 153 -0.40 21.82 -7.19
CA ALA A 153 0.29 21.66 -5.92
C ALA A 153 1.05 22.92 -5.49
N TYR A 154 1.73 23.61 -6.41
CA TYR A 154 2.43 24.87 -6.11
C TYR A 154 1.48 26.02 -5.82
N GLU A 155 0.32 26.05 -6.46
CA GLU A 155 -0.72 27.06 -6.20
C GLU A 155 -1.41 26.84 -4.85
N LEU A 156 -1.49 25.59 -4.37
CA LEU A 156 -2.15 25.26 -3.11
C LEU A 156 -1.23 25.31 -1.89
N LYS A 157 -0.01 24.78 -1.99
CA LYS A 157 0.89 24.66 -0.83
C LYS A 157 1.33 26.01 -0.29
N GLY A 158 1.52 26.12 1.02
CA GLY A 158 2.26 27.22 1.63
C GLY A 158 3.77 27.18 1.33
N GLU A 159 4.47 28.27 1.67
CA GLU A 159 5.90 28.45 1.40
C GLU A 159 6.79 27.33 1.98
N LYS A 160 6.41 26.76 3.14
CA LYS A 160 7.16 25.70 3.85
C LYS A 160 6.46 24.34 3.88
N GLU A 161 5.46 24.18 3.03
CA GLU A 161 4.64 22.99 2.97
C GLU A 161 4.90 22.21 1.68
N GLY A 162 4.52 20.95 1.67
CA GLY A 162 4.70 20.07 0.54
C GLY A 162 3.44 19.27 0.20
N LEU A 163 3.38 18.82 -1.05
CA LEU A 163 2.29 18.00 -1.56
C LEU A 163 2.83 16.91 -2.48
N ILE A 164 2.34 15.69 -2.29
CA ILE A 164 2.60 14.57 -3.20
C ILE A 164 1.30 14.16 -3.90
N GLY A 165 1.24 14.35 -5.22
CA GLY A 165 0.10 13.93 -6.04
C GLY A 165 0.02 12.41 -6.17
N ARG A 166 -1.07 11.81 -5.68
CA ARG A 166 -1.34 10.37 -5.74
C ARG A 166 -1.93 9.99 -7.10
N THR A 167 -1.93 8.69 -7.43
CA THR A 167 -2.53 8.18 -8.69
C THR A 167 -3.99 8.57 -8.86
N ALA A 168 -4.76 8.65 -7.77
CA ALA A 168 -6.16 9.10 -7.82
C ALA A 168 -6.33 10.55 -8.30
N ALA A 169 -5.28 11.39 -8.22
CA ALA A 169 -5.35 12.80 -8.59
C ALA A 169 -5.31 13.03 -10.12
N PHE A 170 -4.86 12.04 -10.89
CA PHE A 170 -4.54 12.20 -12.32
C PHE A 170 -5.71 12.69 -13.16
N GLY A 171 -6.90 12.14 -12.94
CA GLY A 171 -8.14 12.58 -13.59
C GLY A 171 -9.05 13.45 -12.71
N ALA A 172 -8.61 13.82 -11.51
CA ALA A 172 -9.47 14.54 -10.58
C ALA A 172 -9.65 16.02 -11.01
N PRO A 173 -10.87 16.55 -10.91
CA PRO A 173 -11.13 17.97 -11.18
C PRO A 173 -10.44 18.83 -10.12
N ARG A 174 -10.08 20.06 -10.48
CA ARG A 174 -9.35 20.99 -9.60
C ARG A 174 -10.07 21.18 -8.26
N GLU A 175 -11.39 21.39 -8.29
CA GLU A 175 -12.19 21.60 -7.08
C GLU A 175 -12.06 20.47 -6.05
N ASP A 176 -11.98 19.22 -6.50
CA ASP A 176 -11.80 18.06 -5.63
C ASP A 176 -10.38 18.00 -5.06
N LEU A 177 -9.36 18.40 -5.84
CA LEU A 177 -7.98 18.52 -5.37
C LEU A 177 -7.86 19.60 -4.27
N GLU A 178 -8.52 20.75 -4.47
CA GLU A 178 -8.53 21.85 -3.49
C GLU A 178 -9.29 21.47 -2.22
N ARG A 179 -10.38 20.71 -2.35
CA ARG A 179 -11.17 20.25 -1.21
C ARG A 179 -10.40 19.24 -0.37
N ASP A 180 -9.75 18.26 -1.00
CA ASP A 180 -8.88 17.28 -0.31
C ASP A 180 -7.74 18.00 0.42
N PHE A 181 -7.10 18.98 -0.22
CA PHE A 181 -6.06 19.79 0.42
C PHE A 181 -6.58 20.55 1.65
N ARG A 182 -7.71 21.25 1.54
CA ARG A 182 -8.33 21.97 2.67
C ARG A 182 -8.68 21.04 3.84
N HIS A 183 -9.15 19.83 3.56
CA HIS A 183 -9.38 18.83 4.59
C HIS A 183 -8.09 18.44 5.31
N LEU A 184 -7.00 18.20 4.57
CA LEU A 184 -5.69 17.88 5.15
C LEU A 184 -5.10 19.04 5.97
N GLN A 185 -5.30 20.29 5.55
CA GLN A 185 -4.91 21.47 6.32
C GLN A 185 -5.70 21.60 7.63
N ALA A 186 -7.02 21.37 7.60
CA ALA A 186 -7.85 21.39 8.80
C ALA A 186 -7.40 20.32 9.81
N MET A 187 -7.15 19.09 9.32
CA MET A 187 -6.63 18.01 10.15
C MET A 187 -5.27 18.34 10.75
N TRP A 188 -4.37 18.97 10.00
CA TRP A 188 -3.08 19.40 10.55
C TRP A 188 -3.25 20.48 11.62
N LYS A 189 -4.15 21.45 11.40
CA LYS A 189 -4.45 22.49 12.37
C LYS A 189 -4.95 21.90 13.69
N GLU A 190 -5.84 20.92 13.65
CA GLU A 190 -6.31 20.19 14.84
C GLU A 190 -5.13 19.51 15.58
N VAL A 191 -4.21 18.88 14.84
CA VAL A 191 -3.00 18.28 15.42
C VAL A 191 -2.12 19.32 16.11
N GLN A 192 -1.95 20.50 15.50
CA GLN A 192 -1.16 21.59 16.09
C GLN A 192 -1.82 22.13 17.37
N GLU A 193 -3.12 22.39 17.34
CA GLU A 193 -3.87 22.88 18.51
C GLU A 193 -3.82 21.88 19.68
N LEU A 194 -3.96 20.59 19.40
CA LEU A 194 -3.79 19.53 20.41
C LEU A 194 -2.35 19.47 20.93
N ALA A 195 -1.36 19.63 20.04
CA ALA A 195 0.05 19.61 20.42
C ALA A 195 0.39 20.80 21.33
N GLU A 196 -0.12 21.99 21.09
CA GLU A 196 0.17 23.17 21.91
C GLU A 196 -0.35 22.99 23.35
N ASN A 197 -1.56 22.44 23.50
CA ASN A 197 -2.24 22.34 24.79
C ASN A 197 -1.90 21.07 25.60
N ALA A 198 -1.32 20.04 24.98
CA ALA A 198 -1.00 18.78 25.65
C ALA A 198 0.40 18.77 26.28
N SER A 199 0.55 18.07 27.41
CA SER A 199 1.86 17.65 27.90
C SER A 199 2.26 16.30 27.29
N PRO A 200 3.53 16.09 26.91
CA PRO A 200 3.99 14.79 26.44
C PRO A 200 4.05 13.76 27.58
N PRO A 201 3.81 12.46 27.32
CA PRO A 201 3.43 11.88 26.04
C PRO A 201 1.92 11.97 25.75
N ARG A 202 1.55 12.30 24.51
CA ARG A 202 0.13 12.37 24.08
C ARG A 202 -0.06 11.94 22.63
N LEU A 203 -1.06 11.10 22.36
CA LEU A 203 -1.55 10.83 21.01
C LEU A 203 -2.32 12.05 20.48
N LEU A 204 -1.91 12.55 19.32
CA LEU A 204 -2.50 13.72 18.66
C LEU A 204 -3.37 13.34 17.47
N HIS A 205 -3.01 12.29 16.74
CA HIS A 205 -3.75 11.82 15.57
C HIS A 205 -3.57 10.32 15.38
N GLU A 206 -4.67 9.64 15.10
CA GLU A 206 -4.72 8.25 14.66
C GLU A 206 -5.16 8.22 13.19
N PRO A 207 -4.46 7.46 12.31
CA PRO A 207 -4.82 7.37 10.92
C PRO A 207 -6.15 6.62 10.73
N LEU A 208 -6.65 6.64 9.49
CA LEU A 208 -7.82 5.87 9.10
C LEU A 208 -7.60 4.37 9.34
N ASP A 209 -8.65 3.68 9.80
CA ASP A 209 -8.69 2.22 9.85
C ASP A 209 -8.47 1.58 8.46
N LEU A 210 -8.25 0.26 8.43
CA LEU A 210 -8.00 -0.48 7.18
C LEU A 210 -9.10 -0.25 6.14
N THR A 211 -10.36 -0.29 6.56
CA THR A 211 -11.52 -0.17 5.66
C THR A 211 -11.57 1.20 5.00
N ARG A 212 -11.46 2.26 5.81
CA ARG A 212 -11.45 3.65 5.35
C ARG A 212 -10.19 3.95 4.52
N THR A 213 -9.05 3.39 4.89
CA THR A 213 -7.81 3.46 4.09
C THR A 213 -7.99 2.82 2.71
N LEU A 214 -8.56 1.61 2.65
CA LEU A 214 -8.86 0.94 1.39
C LEU A 214 -9.88 1.72 0.57
N ILE A 215 -10.93 2.27 1.17
CA ILE A 215 -11.90 3.10 0.44
C ILE A 215 -11.25 4.36 -0.12
N ARG A 216 -10.49 5.09 0.70
CA ARG A 216 -9.77 6.30 0.27
C ARG A 216 -8.85 6.00 -0.91
N ASP A 217 -8.11 4.89 -0.83
CA ASP A 217 -7.05 4.57 -1.78
C ASP A 217 -7.56 3.80 -3.02
N ARG A 218 -8.47 2.84 -2.83
CA ARG A 218 -8.86 1.81 -3.82
C ARG A 218 -10.21 2.07 -4.44
N PHE A 219 -11.15 2.70 -3.73
CA PHE A 219 -12.49 2.96 -4.27
C PHE A 219 -12.48 4.18 -5.18
N LEU A 220 -11.97 3.98 -6.39
CA LEU A 220 -11.87 4.98 -7.47
C LEU A 220 -13.10 4.90 -8.40
N GLU A 221 -13.24 5.87 -9.30
CA GLU A 221 -14.31 5.88 -10.32
C GLU A 221 -14.24 4.69 -11.29
N SER A 222 -13.12 3.97 -11.36
CA SER A 222 -13.00 2.72 -12.12
C SER A 222 -13.66 1.52 -11.42
N VAL A 223 -13.99 1.62 -10.13
CA VAL A 223 -14.59 0.51 -9.37
C VAL A 223 -16.09 0.46 -9.60
N GLY A 224 -16.59 -0.66 -10.12
CA GLY A 224 -18.02 -0.82 -10.46
C GLY A 224 -18.95 -0.78 -9.24
N SER A 225 -18.57 -1.46 -8.14
CA SER A 225 -19.38 -1.50 -6.91
C SER A 225 -18.55 -1.83 -5.68
N LEU A 226 -18.97 -1.30 -4.52
CA LEU A 226 -18.51 -1.71 -3.20
C LEU A 226 -19.66 -2.45 -2.50
N ILE A 227 -19.46 -3.74 -2.20
CA ILE A 227 -20.50 -4.59 -1.62
C ILE A 227 -20.13 -4.91 -0.17
N VAL A 228 -21.05 -4.66 0.74
CA VAL A 228 -20.88 -4.79 2.20
C VAL A 228 -22.04 -5.60 2.73
N ASP A 229 -21.81 -6.58 3.61
CA ASP A 229 -22.88 -7.43 4.17
C ASP A 229 -23.32 -7.03 5.59
N ASP A 230 -22.69 -6.00 6.17
CA ASP A 230 -23.00 -5.47 7.49
C ASP A 230 -23.63 -4.07 7.37
N GLU A 231 -24.79 -3.87 8.01
CA GLU A 231 -25.58 -2.63 7.93
C GLU A 231 -24.88 -1.44 8.59
N GLU A 232 -24.19 -1.66 9.70
CA GLU A 232 -23.47 -0.63 10.45
C GLU A 232 -22.30 -0.12 9.62
N GLN A 233 -21.49 -1.03 9.07
CA GLN A 233 -20.39 -0.70 8.17
C GLN A 233 -20.87 0.01 6.90
N HIS A 234 -21.98 -0.44 6.32
CA HIS A 234 -22.55 0.22 5.15
C HIS A 234 -22.88 1.69 5.45
N LYS A 235 -23.46 1.98 6.63
CA LYS A 235 -23.72 3.35 7.08
C LYS A 235 -22.43 4.14 7.31
N GLU A 236 -21.47 3.59 8.05
CA GLU A 236 -20.16 4.21 8.31
C GLU A 236 -19.44 4.60 7.02
N ILE A 237 -19.49 3.72 6.00
CA ILE A 237 -18.88 3.95 4.70
C ILE A 237 -19.58 5.10 3.96
N LEU A 238 -20.92 5.13 3.96
CA LEU A 238 -21.67 6.22 3.33
C LEU A 238 -21.41 7.57 4.01
N ASP A 239 -21.30 7.59 5.32
CA ASP A 239 -20.99 8.79 6.10
C ASP A 239 -19.55 9.25 5.81
N PHE A 240 -18.59 8.33 5.79
CA PHE A 240 -17.19 8.61 5.42
C PHE A 240 -17.05 9.17 4.00
N LEU A 241 -17.73 8.57 3.01
CA LEU A 241 -17.78 9.11 1.65
C LEU A 241 -18.48 10.47 1.58
N GLY A 242 -19.44 10.72 2.46
CA GLY A 242 -20.08 12.02 2.64
C GLY A 242 -19.09 13.08 3.12
N HIS A 243 -18.30 12.78 4.15
CA HIS A 243 -17.25 13.67 4.66
C HIS A 243 -16.16 13.96 3.62
N LEU A 244 -15.83 12.97 2.77
CA LEU A 244 -14.90 13.17 1.65
C LEU A 244 -15.55 13.86 0.43
N HIS A 245 -16.84 14.17 0.50
CA HIS A 245 -17.63 14.76 -0.59
C HIS A 245 -17.60 13.93 -1.90
N LEU A 246 -17.51 12.60 -1.79
CA LEU A 246 -17.47 11.67 -2.92
C LEU A 246 -18.86 11.15 -3.27
N ALA A 247 -19.79 12.07 -3.56
CA ALA A 247 -21.21 11.75 -3.76
C ALA A 247 -21.43 10.75 -4.92
N GLY A 248 -20.64 10.82 -5.99
CA GLY A 248 -20.72 9.90 -7.12
C GLY A 248 -20.48 8.43 -6.73
N LEU A 249 -19.58 8.19 -5.78
CA LEU A 249 -19.25 6.84 -5.32
C LEU A 249 -20.27 6.26 -4.33
N ARG A 250 -21.02 7.11 -3.62
CA ARG A 250 -22.06 6.65 -2.67
C ARG A 250 -23.09 5.74 -3.34
N ARG A 251 -23.46 6.03 -4.59
CA ARG A 251 -24.41 5.22 -5.38
C ARG A 251 -23.90 3.82 -5.74
N ARG A 252 -22.59 3.61 -5.66
CA ARG A 252 -21.93 2.33 -5.97
C ARG A 252 -21.74 1.45 -4.74
N VAL A 253 -22.04 1.98 -3.54
CA VAL A 253 -22.04 1.20 -2.29
C VAL A 253 -23.38 0.47 -2.19
N ARG A 254 -23.32 -0.86 -2.00
CA ARG A 254 -24.50 -1.73 -1.93
C ARG A 254 -24.42 -2.61 -0.68
N LEU A 255 -25.52 -2.63 0.07
CA LEU A 255 -25.72 -3.58 1.15
C LEU A 255 -26.17 -4.93 0.57
N TYR A 256 -25.42 -5.98 0.89
CA TYR A 256 -25.74 -7.36 0.59
C TYR A 256 -26.64 -7.92 1.69
N ARG A 257 -27.82 -8.43 1.31
CA ARG A 257 -28.81 -9.04 2.22
C ARG A 257 -29.11 -10.50 1.86
N GLY A 258 -28.23 -11.14 1.08
CA GLY A 258 -28.42 -12.53 0.68
C GLY A 258 -28.19 -13.49 1.86
N THR A 259 -28.81 -14.66 1.80
CA THR A 259 -28.68 -15.71 2.82
C THR A 259 -27.37 -16.50 2.70
N VAL A 260 -26.78 -16.53 1.51
CA VAL A 260 -25.46 -17.15 1.26
C VAL A 260 -24.38 -16.14 1.65
N PRO A 261 -23.32 -16.53 2.39
CA PRO A 261 -22.24 -15.60 2.74
C PRO A 261 -21.66 -14.89 1.51
N LEU A 262 -21.33 -13.61 1.67
CA LEU A 262 -20.97 -12.74 0.54
C LEU A 262 -19.80 -13.33 -0.26
N PHE A 263 -18.78 -13.83 0.44
CA PHE A 263 -17.58 -14.37 -0.22
C PHE A 263 -17.87 -15.68 -0.95
N VAL A 264 -18.78 -16.50 -0.44
CA VAL A 264 -19.25 -17.72 -1.12
C VAL A 264 -20.05 -17.38 -2.37
N ARG A 265 -20.95 -16.39 -2.29
CA ARG A 265 -21.81 -15.98 -3.42
C ARG A 265 -21.01 -15.54 -4.64
N TYR A 266 -19.86 -14.90 -4.42
CA TYR A 266 -18.93 -14.41 -5.43
C TYR A 266 -17.74 -15.34 -5.67
N ASP A 267 -17.78 -16.58 -5.16
CA ASP A 267 -16.75 -17.61 -5.38
C ASP A 267 -15.33 -17.24 -4.88
N LEU A 268 -15.25 -16.28 -3.95
CA LEU A 268 -13.98 -15.76 -3.43
C LEU A 268 -13.31 -16.76 -2.48
N GLU A 269 -14.09 -17.54 -1.74
CA GLU A 269 -13.59 -18.59 -0.85
C GLU A 269 -12.82 -19.68 -1.60
N ARG A 270 -13.34 -20.10 -2.76
CA ARG A 270 -12.69 -21.10 -3.61
C ARG A 270 -11.39 -20.54 -4.18
N GLN A 271 -11.45 -19.35 -4.78
CA GLN A 271 -10.28 -18.71 -5.36
C GLN A 271 -9.18 -18.44 -4.32
N LEU A 272 -9.54 -18.07 -3.09
CA LEU A 272 -8.60 -17.87 -1.99
C LEU A 272 -7.88 -19.18 -1.64
N ARG A 273 -8.62 -20.30 -1.52
CA ARG A 273 -8.03 -21.62 -1.24
C ARG A 273 -7.12 -22.08 -2.38
N GLU A 274 -7.57 -21.99 -3.62
CA GLU A 274 -6.78 -22.36 -4.80
C GLU A 274 -5.51 -21.52 -4.91
N ALA A 275 -5.63 -20.22 -4.64
CA ALA A 275 -4.50 -19.31 -4.66
C ALA A 275 -3.49 -19.59 -3.54
N LEU A 276 -3.74 -20.42 -2.54
CA LEU A 276 -2.75 -20.83 -1.52
C LEU A 276 -2.08 -22.18 -1.84
N GLN A 277 -2.59 -22.92 -2.82
CA GLN A 277 -2.05 -24.23 -3.17
C GLN A 277 -0.70 -24.10 -3.86
N HIS A 278 0.20 -25.06 -3.62
CA HIS A 278 1.48 -25.11 -4.30
C HIS A 278 1.35 -25.18 -5.84
N LYS A 279 0.32 -25.90 -6.32
CA LYS A 279 -0.06 -26.02 -7.73
C LYS A 279 -1.33 -25.22 -8.02
N ILE A 280 -1.31 -24.35 -9.02
CA ILE A 280 -2.42 -23.46 -9.40
C ILE A 280 -2.84 -23.77 -10.84
N LEU A 281 -4.09 -24.14 -11.06
CA LEU A 281 -4.58 -24.51 -12.39
C LEU A 281 -4.84 -23.28 -13.26
N LEU A 282 -4.46 -23.37 -14.53
CA LEU A 282 -4.78 -22.41 -15.58
C LEU A 282 -6.06 -22.82 -16.31
N LYS A 283 -6.73 -21.87 -16.98
CA LYS A 283 -8.04 -22.10 -17.62
C LYS A 283 -7.94 -23.07 -18.79
N GLY A 284 -6.83 -23.03 -19.52
CA GLY A 284 -6.51 -23.93 -20.63
C GLY A 284 -5.97 -25.30 -20.22
N GLY A 285 -5.99 -25.65 -18.94
CA GLY A 285 -5.57 -26.96 -18.43
C GLY A 285 -4.08 -27.08 -18.08
N GLY A 286 -3.28 -26.06 -18.36
CA GLY A 286 -1.93 -25.90 -17.80
C GLY A 286 -1.96 -25.59 -16.30
N PHE A 287 -0.80 -25.43 -15.68
CA PHE A 287 -0.71 -25.07 -14.27
C PHE A 287 0.60 -24.36 -13.93
N LEU A 288 0.56 -23.57 -12.85
CA LEU A 288 1.72 -22.97 -12.22
C LEU A 288 2.13 -23.77 -10.99
N VAL A 289 3.42 -23.83 -10.73
CA VAL A 289 4.00 -24.40 -9.51
C VAL A 289 4.81 -23.31 -8.81
N VAL A 290 4.44 -22.93 -7.60
CA VAL A 290 5.04 -21.79 -6.88
C VAL A 290 5.91 -22.29 -5.72
N HIS A 291 7.21 -22.03 -5.78
CA HIS A 291 8.19 -22.39 -4.75
C HIS A 291 8.76 -21.13 -4.07
N GLU A 292 8.33 -20.88 -2.84
CA GLU A 292 8.86 -19.81 -1.99
C GLU A 292 10.09 -20.32 -1.22
N THR A 293 11.24 -19.66 -1.38
CA THR A 293 12.47 -19.96 -0.64
C THR A 293 12.86 -18.77 0.23
N GLU A 294 13.95 -18.90 1.01
CA GLU A 294 14.44 -17.81 1.85
C GLU A 294 14.87 -16.56 1.06
N ALA A 295 15.50 -16.76 -0.10
CA ALA A 295 16.11 -15.69 -0.88
C ALA A 295 15.25 -15.22 -2.07
N LEU A 296 14.52 -16.14 -2.68
CA LEU A 296 13.75 -15.89 -3.92
C LEU A 296 12.50 -16.77 -4.03
N THR A 297 11.61 -16.43 -4.94
CA THR A 297 10.48 -17.28 -5.34
C THR A 297 10.68 -17.79 -6.75
N ALA A 298 10.57 -19.10 -6.96
CA ALA A 298 10.60 -19.71 -8.29
C ALA A 298 9.17 -20.10 -8.70
N ILE A 299 8.79 -19.82 -9.94
CA ILE A 299 7.48 -20.18 -10.51
C ILE A 299 7.73 -20.95 -11.79
N ASP A 300 7.21 -22.17 -11.86
CA ASP A 300 7.32 -23.04 -13.03
C ASP A 300 5.97 -23.15 -13.76
N VAL A 301 5.97 -22.99 -15.08
CA VAL A 301 4.78 -23.04 -15.94
C VAL A 301 4.75 -24.34 -16.71
N ASN A 302 3.68 -25.12 -16.52
CA ASN A 302 3.51 -26.41 -17.17
C ASN A 302 2.30 -26.42 -18.09
N THR A 303 2.44 -27.11 -19.23
CA THR A 303 1.33 -27.45 -20.11
C THR A 303 0.53 -28.64 -19.55
N GLY A 304 -0.78 -28.64 -19.79
CA GLY A 304 -1.68 -29.73 -19.39
C GLY A 304 -1.58 -30.95 -20.32
N SER A 305 -2.17 -32.07 -19.90
CA SER A 305 -2.17 -33.33 -20.67
C SER A 305 -2.92 -33.28 -22.01
N ASP A 306 -3.80 -32.29 -22.21
CA ASP A 306 -4.69 -32.17 -23.38
C ASP A 306 -4.05 -31.50 -24.62
N VAL A 307 -2.77 -31.13 -24.57
CA VAL A 307 -2.06 -30.47 -25.69
C VAL A 307 -1.69 -31.44 -26.84
N ARG A 308 -2.10 -32.71 -26.75
CA ARG A 308 -1.69 -33.78 -27.67
C ARG A 308 -2.36 -33.77 -29.05
N HIS A 309 -2.73 -32.63 -29.68
CA HIS A 309 -3.10 -32.64 -31.12
C HIS A 309 -2.77 -31.33 -31.89
N ARG A 310 -2.07 -31.51 -33.02
CA ARG A 310 -1.78 -30.66 -34.21
C ARG A 310 -1.31 -29.20 -34.07
N ASN A 311 -1.48 -28.48 -32.97
CA ASN A 311 -0.97 -27.11 -32.80
C ASN A 311 -0.30 -26.91 -31.43
N GLN A 312 0.83 -27.61 -31.22
CA GLN A 312 1.57 -27.58 -29.96
C GLN A 312 2.08 -26.16 -29.63
N ASP A 313 2.65 -25.44 -30.60
CA ASP A 313 3.20 -24.10 -30.38
C ASP A 313 2.13 -23.09 -29.96
N ALA A 314 0.95 -23.15 -30.60
CA ALA A 314 -0.17 -22.28 -30.24
C ALA A 314 -0.70 -22.57 -28.83
N ALA A 315 -0.68 -23.84 -28.40
CA ALA A 315 -1.08 -24.24 -27.05
C ALA A 315 -0.04 -23.80 -26.00
N ILE A 316 1.26 -23.88 -26.32
CA ILE A 316 2.35 -23.35 -25.50
C ILE A 316 2.20 -21.85 -25.32
N LEU A 317 2.04 -21.10 -26.43
CA LEU A 317 1.82 -19.67 -26.39
C LEU A 317 0.60 -19.31 -25.54
N ASN A 318 -0.53 -20.00 -25.73
CA ASN A 318 -1.73 -19.75 -24.94
C ASN A 318 -1.49 -20.02 -23.44
N THR A 319 -0.79 -21.10 -23.10
CA THR A 319 -0.43 -21.43 -21.71
C THR A 319 0.43 -20.33 -21.09
N ASN A 320 1.47 -19.85 -21.79
CA ASN A 320 2.33 -18.78 -21.31
C ASN A 320 1.59 -17.43 -21.21
N LEU A 321 0.65 -17.14 -22.12
CA LEU A 321 -0.19 -15.94 -22.03
C LEU A 321 -1.16 -15.99 -20.83
N GLU A 322 -1.71 -17.16 -20.52
CA GLU A 322 -2.50 -17.38 -19.31
C GLU A 322 -1.64 -17.22 -18.06
N ALA A 323 -0.44 -17.82 -18.04
CA ALA A 323 0.53 -17.67 -16.96
C ALA A 323 0.93 -16.20 -16.77
N ALA A 324 1.15 -15.44 -17.85
CA ALA A 324 1.48 -14.02 -17.80
C ALA A 324 0.37 -13.15 -17.18
N LYS A 325 -0.88 -13.60 -17.21
CA LYS A 325 -2.00 -12.98 -16.49
C LYS A 325 -2.09 -13.45 -15.04
N GLU A 326 -1.87 -14.74 -14.81
CA GLU A 326 -2.07 -15.39 -13.53
C GLU A 326 -0.94 -15.12 -12.53
N ILE A 327 0.31 -15.04 -12.98
CA ILE A 327 1.47 -14.79 -12.13
C ILE A 327 1.33 -13.45 -11.39
N PRO A 328 1.11 -12.29 -12.05
CA PRO A 328 0.92 -11.03 -11.34
C PRO A 328 -0.26 -11.05 -10.36
N ARG A 329 -1.34 -11.77 -10.69
CA ARG A 329 -2.49 -11.95 -9.80
C ARG A 329 -2.10 -12.68 -8.53
N ILE A 330 -1.37 -13.79 -8.63
CA ILE A 330 -0.91 -14.58 -7.48
C ILE A 330 0.12 -13.82 -6.66
N LEU A 331 1.04 -13.08 -7.29
CA LEU A 331 2.00 -12.22 -6.59
C LEU A 331 1.28 -11.17 -5.73
N ARG A 332 0.22 -10.56 -6.26
CA ARG A 332 -0.64 -9.60 -5.53
C ARG A 332 -1.41 -10.27 -4.40
N LEU A 333 -2.07 -11.39 -4.69
CA LEU A 333 -2.96 -12.07 -3.76
C LEU A 333 -2.18 -12.68 -2.58
N ARG A 334 -1.06 -13.35 -2.84
CA ARG A 334 -0.18 -13.92 -1.79
C ARG A 334 0.72 -12.91 -1.11
N LYS A 335 0.87 -11.71 -1.69
CA LYS A 335 1.87 -10.71 -1.32
C LYS A 335 3.32 -11.23 -1.42
N ILE A 336 3.62 -12.03 -2.44
CA ILE A 336 4.99 -12.48 -2.75
C ILE A 336 5.84 -11.26 -3.13
N SER A 337 7.06 -11.18 -2.63
CA SER A 337 7.95 -10.03 -2.82
C SER A 337 9.42 -10.47 -2.84
N GLY A 338 10.30 -9.59 -3.32
CA GLY A 338 11.72 -9.86 -3.50
C GLY A 338 12.02 -10.22 -4.94
N ILE A 339 12.98 -11.14 -5.10
CA ILE A 339 13.38 -11.67 -6.41
C ILE A 339 12.44 -12.83 -6.74
N ILE A 340 11.83 -12.77 -7.91
CA ILE A 340 10.95 -13.79 -8.45
C ILE A 340 11.51 -14.22 -9.80
N VAL A 341 11.67 -15.53 -9.98
CA VAL A 341 12.15 -16.14 -11.22
C VAL A 341 11.02 -17.00 -11.78
N VAL A 342 10.69 -16.82 -13.06
CA VAL A 342 9.64 -17.57 -13.73
C VAL A 342 10.25 -18.39 -14.86
N ASP A 343 10.03 -19.70 -14.82
CA ASP A 343 10.36 -20.64 -15.89
C ASP A 343 9.13 -20.82 -16.78
N LEU A 344 9.16 -20.18 -17.96
CA LEU A 344 8.08 -20.29 -18.94
C LEU A 344 8.28 -21.56 -19.79
N VAL A 345 7.21 -22.05 -20.39
CA VAL A 345 7.34 -23.16 -21.35
C VAL A 345 8.11 -22.66 -22.57
N ASP A 346 9.12 -23.43 -23.02
CA ASP A 346 9.96 -23.10 -24.18
C ASP A 346 9.12 -22.76 -25.42
N MET A 347 9.46 -21.64 -26.07
CA MET A 347 8.83 -21.18 -27.32
C MET A 347 9.88 -21.08 -28.42
N GLU A 348 9.57 -21.55 -29.64
CA GLU A 348 10.48 -21.45 -30.79
C GLU A 348 10.48 -20.06 -31.45
N SER A 349 9.42 -19.27 -31.24
CA SER A 349 9.24 -17.97 -31.90
C SER A 349 9.51 -16.81 -30.95
N ASP A 350 10.54 -16.03 -31.25
CA ASP A 350 10.84 -14.76 -30.56
C ASP A 350 9.64 -13.79 -30.57
N ALA A 351 8.84 -13.82 -31.63
CA ALA A 351 7.64 -12.98 -31.74
C ALA A 351 6.56 -13.39 -30.73
N ASP A 352 6.47 -14.67 -30.40
CA ASP A 352 5.54 -15.21 -29.41
C ASP A 352 6.05 -14.96 -27.99
N GLU A 353 7.35 -15.12 -27.75
CA GLU A 353 7.99 -14.73 -26.49
C GLU A 353 7.74 -13.25 -26.19
N GLN A 354 7.92 -12.38 -27.18
CA GLN A 354 7.69 -10.95 -27.02
C GLN A 354 6.22 -10.63 -26.68
N LYS A 355 5.24 -11.39 -27.20
CA LYS A 355 3.82 -11.22 -26.82
C LYS A 355 3.60 -11.56 -25.35
N VAL A 356 4.22 -12.61 -24.85
CA VAL A 356 4.14 -13.02 -23.44
C VAL A 356 4.77 -11.97 -22.54
N VAL A 357 5.96 -11.47 -22.89
CA VAL A 357 6.64 -10.38 -22.15
C VAL A 357 5.78 -9.13 -22.08
N VAL A 358 5.23 -8.68 -23.21
CA VAL A 358 4.36 -7.49 -23.26
C VAL A 358 3.13 -7.68 -22.39
N ARG A 359 2.50 -8.85 -22.43
CA ARG A 359 1.36 -9.18 -21.57
C ARG A 359 1.76 -9.15 -20.10
N LEU A 360 2.85 -9.83 -19.72
CA LEU A 360 3.32 -9.91 -18.35
C LEU A 360 3.64 -8.52 -17.79
N GLN A 361 4.36 -7.68 -18.55
CA GLN A 361 4.64 -6.30 -18.17
C GLN A 361 3.36 -5.47 -17.99
N ALA A 362 2.36 -5.63 -18.86
CA ALA A 362 1.09 -4.92 -18.75
C ALA A 362 0.30 -5.34 -17.49
N GLU A 363 0.31 -6.62 -17.14
CA GLU A 363 -0.37 -7.16 -15.96
C GLU A 363 0.38 -6.79 -14.66
N LEU A 364 1.72 -6.80 -14.64
CA LEU A 364 2.53 -6.32 -13.51
C LEU A 364 2.28 -4.84 -13.19
N LYS A 365 2.08 -3.99 -14.22
CA LYS A 365 1.78 -2.56 -14.04
C LYS A 365 0.47 -2.28 -13.31
N LYS A 366 -0.45 -3.25 -13.26
CA LYS A 366 -1.71 -3.14 -12.49
C LYS A 366 -1.45 -3.22 -10.99
N ASP A 367 -0.34 -3.84 -10.57
CA ASP A 367 0.02 -3.92 -9.16
C ASP A 367 0.30 -2.54 -8.58
N ARG A 368 -0.24 -2.30 -7.39
CA ARG A 368 0.01 -1.09 -6.63
C ARG A 368 1.31 -1.11 -5.84
N VAL A 369 1.88 -2.28 -5.61
CA VAL A 369 3.26 -2.45 -5.17
C VAL A 369 4.17 -2.33 -6.39
N PRO A 370 5.28 -1.58 -6.32
CA PRO A 370 6.26 -1.55 -7.40
C PRO A 370 6.73 -2.97 -7.73
N ALA A 371 6.42 -3.41 -8.95
CA ALA A 371 6.78 -4.69 -9.51
C ALA A 371 7.32 -4.44 -10.92
N ASP A 372 8.58 -4.81 -11.13
CA ASP A 372 9.32 -4.52 -12.35
C ASP A 372 9.77 -5.83 -12.98
N PHE A 373 9.43 -6.01 -14.26
CA PHE A 373 10.10 -6.99 -15.12
C PHE A 373 11.52 -6.50 -15.36
N ILE A 374 12.51 -7.33 -15.06
CA ILE A 374 13.93 -6.98 -15.19
C ILE A 374 14.43 -7.38 -16.57
N ASP A 375 14.51 -8.68 -16.83
CA ASP A 375 15.01 -9.22 -18.09
C ASP A 375 14.63 -10.72 -18.24
N ILE A 376 14.98 -11.30 -19.37
CA ILE A 376 15.05 -12.74 -19.57
C ILE A 376 16.52 -13.16 -19.48
N THR A 377 16.82 -14.09 -18.59
CA THR A 377 18.18 -14.62 -18.43
C THR A 377 18.63 -15.37 -19.67
N ARG A 378 19.94 -15.62 -19.78
CA ARG A 378 20.51 -16.51 -20.81
C ARG A 378 20.00 -17.95 -20.74
N LEU A 379 19.33 -18.33 -19.65
CA LEU A 379 18.73 -19.64 -19.45
C LEU A 379 17.24 -19.64 -19.82
N GLY A 380 16.68 -18.55 -20.35
CA GLY A 380 15.25 -18.44 -20.70
C GLY A 380 14.33 -18.07 -19.53
N LEU A 381 14.89 -17.92 -18.31
CA LEU A 381 14.10 -17.58 -17.13
C LEU A 381 13.78 -16.08 -17.11
N VAL A 382 12.53 -15.74 -16.79
CA VAL A 382 12.09 -14.36 -16.59
C VAL A 382 12.40 -13.90 -15.17
N GLU A 383 13.04 -12.75 -15.04
CA GLU A 383 13.33 -12.11 -13.75
C GLU A 383 12.34 -10.97 -13.44
N ILE A 384 11.73 -11.04 -12.27
CA ILE A 384 10.82 -10.02 -11.74
C ILE A 384 11.34 -9.59 -10.36
N THR A 385 11.28 -8.29 -10.08
CA THR A 385 11.43 -7.79 -8.72
C THR A 385 10.13 -7.17 -8.24
N ARG A 386 9.72 -7.47 -7.01
CA ARG A 386 8.54 -6.87 -6.40
C ARG A 386 8.86 -6.38 -5.01
N ARG A 387 8.58 -5.11 -4.72
CA ARG A 387 8.86 -4.52 -3.39
C ARG A 387 8.10 -5.28 -2.29
N ARG A 388 8.70 -5.39 -1.10
CA ARG A 388 8.04 -5.99 0.07
C ARG A 388 6.94 -5.09 0.61
N GLU A 389 5.74 -5.64 0.79
CA GLU A 389 4.58 -4.96 1.37
C GLU A 389 3.85 -5.88 2.35
N GLY A 390 3.91 -5.55 3.64
CA GLY A 390 3.21 -6.29 4.69
C GLY A 390 3.68 -7.74 4.88
N GLU A 391 2.88 -8.49 5.64
CA GLU A 391 3.01 -9.93 5.84
C GLU A 391 2.36 -10.71 4.70
N SER A 392 2.81 -11.94 4.44
CA SER A 392 2.27 -12.80 3.38
C SER A 392 0.86 -13.28 3.72
N LEU A 393 0.10 -13.67 2.70
CA LEU A 393 -1.27 -14.17 2.89
C LEU A 393 -1.34 -15.40 3.78
N ALA A 394 -0.39 -16.33 3.64
CA ALA A 394 -0.35 -17.54 4.46
C ALA A 394 -0.20 -17.21 5.95
N VAL A 395 0.76 -16.35 6.29
CA VAL A 395 0.99 -15.91 7.68
C VAL A 395 -0.23 -15.18 8.25
N MET A 396 -0.87 -14.33 7.45
CA MET A 396 -2.09 -13.64 7.87
C MET A 396 -3.23 -14.62 8.15
N ILE A 397 -3.35 -15.74 7.44
CA ILE A 397 -4.41 -16.74 7.66
C ILE A 397 -4.08 -17.68 8.82
N GLU A 398 -2.82 -18.08 8.99
CA GLU A 398 -2.39 -18.90 10.13
C GLU A 398 -2.60 -18.16 11.46
N GLY A 399 -2.21 -16.88 11.52
CA GLY A 399 -2.46 -16.03 12.70
C GLY A 399 -3.94 -15.78 13.00
N ILE A 400 -4.85 -16.06 12.05
CA ILE A 400 -6.31 -16.01 12.25
C ILE A 400 -6.84 -17.32 12.84
N ALA A 401 -6.21 -18.45 12.52
CA ALA A 401 -6.64 -19.76 13.01
C ALA A 401 -6.21 -20.01 14.47
N GLU A 402 -5.20 -19.27 14.97
CA GLU A 402 -4.68 -19.37 16.33
C GLU A 402 -5.37 -18.43 17.35
N ASP A 403 -6.15 -17.43 16.87
CA ASP A 403 -6.94 -16.46 17.67
C ASP A 403 -8.44 -16.83 17.68
#